data_AF-A0A084WAT0-F1
#
_entry.id   AF-A0A084WAT0-F1
#
_cell.length_a   1.000
_cell.length_b   1.000
_cell.length_c   1.000
_cell.angle_alpha   90.00
_cell.angle_beta   90.00
_cell.angle_gamma   90.00
#
_symmetry.space_group_name_H-M   'P 1'
#
loop_
_entity.id
_entity.type
_entity.pdbx_description
1 polymer ?
#
loop_
_entity_poly.entity_id
_entity_poly.type
_entity_poly.pdbx_seq_one_letter_code
_entity_poly.pdbx_strand_id
1 'polypeptide(L)'
;MRRLLVLVLIGVFHLACGYVIQSEEEDHEYAPHYDVYLLEGKQLTLADYTNKKLYYPNWYFEGRLLTDPRCRVTQINLVCHSVSRHDAGLYELVATDRNDRRYLVMSANVHVTRDVPEPRAYEPVSRFVEEVERMPARDRYYDDCFCSGITGRCRMAEDLYRSVHNFNLSSAEPTERVFSTTDSTPERCVAIPGSVWGGNLVTSYGGYLRFPVTNECYVERKKPCVILADKRGLAIGHFLSPRHDTRELSVHMKESSWRLLNATEVSGTESNTYGAPQVDKFTFMSVLSHIHMVYIRGQYRSHKDSVLSMDLASAYDEGLGKVNTVEECLCHRGYAGLSCERCEKGYARNDETISTNGVCISLSELWRSIKRKYNVD
;
A
#
# COMPACT_ATOMS: atom_id res chain seq x y z
N MET A 1 9.41 -43.45 7.37
CA MET A 1 8.97 -44.69 8.04
C MET A 1 7.49 -44.54 8.38
N ARG A 2 6.63 -45.48 7.99
CA ARG A 2 5.19 -45.47 8.37
C ARG A 2 5.03 -45.89 9.83
N ARG A 3 4.31 -45.11 10.67
CA ARG A 3 3.37 -45.50 11.75
C ARG A 3 2.50 -44.26 12.12
N LEU A 4 1.19 -44.27 11.85
CA LEU A 4 0.06 -44.80 12.64
C LEU A 4 -0.37 -43.86 13.79
N LEU A 5 -1.50 -43.17 13.59
CA LEU A 5 -2.21 -42.37 14.58
C LEU A 5 -3.32 -43.25 15.20
N VAL A 6 -3.31 -43.43 16.52
CA VAL A 6 -4.44 -43.99 17.27
C VAL A 6 -5.03 -42.87 18.10
N LEU A 7 -6.28 -42.52 17.82
CA LEU A 7 -7.08 -41.60 18.63
C LEU A 7 -7.91 -42.41 19.62
N VAL A 8 -7.72 -42.16 20.91
CA VAL A 8 -8.69 -42.50 21.95
C VAL A 8 -8.93 -41.24 22.77
N LEU A 9 -10.17 -40.74 22.68
CA LEU A 9 -10.75 -39.69 23.50
C LEU A 9 -11.19 -40.28 24.84
N ILE A 10 -10.61 -39.85 25.96
CA ILE A 10 -11.29 -39.74 27.26
C ILE A 10 -10.75 -38.50 27.98
N GLY A 11 -11.64 -37.67 28.52
CA GLY A 11 -11.33 -36.33 29.01
C GLY A 11 -10.94 -36.21 30.49
N VAL A 12 -11.24 -35.00 31.01
CA VAL A 12 -11.13 -34.45 32.37
C VAL A 12 -9.88 -33.57 32.62
N PHE A 13 -10.19 -32.30 32.92
CA PHE A 13 -9.31 -31.25 33.42
C PHE A 13 -8.69 -31.63 34.78
N HIS A 14 -7.38 -31.43 34.95
CA HIS A 14 -6.80 -30.73 36.10
C HIS A 14 -5.35 -30.29 35.78
N LEU A 15 -4.98 -29.12 36.31
CA LEU A 15 -3.71 -28.43 36.11
C LEU A 15 -2.48 -29.30 36.39
N ALA A 16 -1.55 -29.33 35.45
CA ALA A 16 -0.14 -29.57 35.71
C ALA A 16 0.68 -28.45 35.03
N CYS A 17 1.40 -27.69 35.84
CA CYS A 17 2.40 -26.73 35.39
C CYS A 17 3.52 -27.51 34.69
N GLY A 18 3.67 -27.30 33.38
CA GLY A 18 4.73 -27.87 32.57
C GLY A 18 5.32 -26.78 31.70
N TYR A 19 6.54 -26.37 31.99
CA TYR A 19 7.36 -25.54 31.10
C TYR A 19 7.54 -26.33 29.79
N VAL A 20 6.92 -25.87 28.70
CA VAL A 20 7.36 -26.27 27.36
C VAL A 20 8.58 -25.40 27.06
N ILE A 21 9.76 -26.01 27.13
CA ILE A 21 10.94 -25.46 26.45
C ILE A 21 10.60 -25.56 24.97
N GLN A 22 10.16 -24.44 24.39
CA GLN A 22 10.04 -24.30 22.95
C GLN A 22 11.46 -24.33 22.40
N SER A 23 11.84 -25.47 21.82
CA SER A 23 13.04 -25.54 20.99
C SER A 23 12.88 -24.51 19.88
N GLU A 24 13.75 -23.51 19.87
CA GLU A 24 14.02 -22.66 18.71
C GLU A 24 14.54 -23.59 17.59
N GLU A 25 13.63 -24.17 16.81
CA GLU A 25 14.00 -24.61 15.47
C GLU A 25 14.10 -23.34 14.62
N GLU A 26 15.35 -22.99 14.27
CA GLU A 26 15.73 -21.91 13.38
C GLU A 26 14.84 -21.92 12.12
N ASP A 27 13.96 -20.91 12.01
CA ASP A 27 13.28 -20.56 10.76
C ASP A 27 14.36 -20.25 9.71
N HIS A 28 14.65 -21.20 8.83
CA HIS A 28 15.42 -20.94 7.61
C HIS A 28 14.58 -20.06 6.69
N GLU A 29 14.64 -18.76 6.96
CA GLU A 29 14.04 -17.68 6.20
C GLU A 29 14.58 -17.72 4.76
N TYR A 30 13.74 -18.14 3.81
CA TYR A 30 14.10 -18.20 2.40
C TYR A 30 14.56 -16.82 1.90
N ALA A 31 15.77 -16.73 1.37
CA ALA A 31 16.30 -15.48 0.83
C ALA A 31 15.48 -15.03 -0.40
N PRO A 32 15.03 -13.77 -0.45
CA PRO A 32 14.24 -13.26 -1.57
C PRO A 32 15.00 -13.34 -2.91
N HIS A 33 14.29 -13.68 -3.98
CA HIS A 33 14.77 -13.72 -5.36
C HIS A 33 13.98 -12.74 -6.24
N TYR A 34 14.67 -12.01 -7.13
CA TYR A 34 14.08 -10.99 -8.00
C TYR A 34 14.45 -11.23 -9.47
N ASP A 35 13.55 -10.93 -10.41
CA ASP A 35 13.89 -10.82 -11.85
C ASP A 35 13.90 -9.33 -12.24
N VAL A 36 15.02 -8.83 -12.77
CA VAL A 36 15.24 -7.39 -13.02
C VAL A 36 15.49 -7.16 -14.50
N TYR A 37 14.61 -6.42 -15.18
CA TYR A 37 14.76 -6.12 -16.61
C TYR A 37 15.23 -4.68 -16.82
N LEU A 38 16.35 -4.52 -17.51
CA LEU A 38 16.98 -3.23 -17.79
C LEU A 38 17.22 -3.05 -19.28
N LEU A 39 17.15 -1.80 -19.73
CA LEU A 39 17.64 -1.44 -21.06
C LEU A 39 19.15 -1.25 -21.01
N GLU A 40 19.83 -1.66 -22.08
CA GLU A 40 21.26 -1.45 -22.25
C GLU A 40 21.60 0.05 -22.11
N GLY A 41 22.63 0.36 -21.34
CA GLY A 41 23.06 1.72 -20.99
C GLY A 41 22.35 2.33 -19.76
N LYS A 42 21.36 1.65 -19.16
CA LYS A 42 20.74 2.11 -17.90
C LYS A 42 21.54 1.68 -16.67
N GLN A 43 21.15 2.21 -15.52
CA GLN A 43 21.79 1.93 -14.23
C GLN A 43 21.10 0.76 -13.55
N LEU A 44 21.86 -0.22 -13.07
CA LEU A 44 21.37 -1.29 -12.20
C LEU A 44 21.55 -0.85 -10.75
N THR A 45 20.50 -0.98 -9.95
CA THR A 45 20.53 -0.76 -8.49
C THR A 45 19.87 -1.95 -7.79
N LEU A 46 20.61 -2.63 -6.93
CA LEU A 46 20.12 -3.69 -6.06
C LEU A 46 20.44 -3.33 -4.60
N ALA A 47 19.49 -3.58 -3.69
CA ALA A 47 19.68 -3.24 -2.29
C ALA A 47 18.84 -4.11 -1.35
N ASP A 48 19.40 -4.42 -0.18
CA ASP A 48 18.66 -5.00 0.93
C ASP A 48 18.13 -3.91 1.88
N TYR A 49 16.82 -3.87 2.09
CA TYR A 49 16.12 -2.90 2.95
C TYR A 49 15.48 -3.53 4.19
N THR A 50 15.82 -4.78 4.53
CA THR A 50 15.19 -5.52 5.63
C THR A 50 15.55 -5.00 7.04
N ASN A 51 16.32 -3.91 7.15
CA ASN A 51 16.86 -3.34 8.40
C ASN A 51 17.65 -4.37 9.26
N LYS A 52 17.98 -5.53 8.70
CA LYS A 52 18.78 -6.54 9.37
C LYS A 52 20.24 -6.15 9.36
N LYS A 53 20.92 -6.30 10.50
CA LYS A 53 22.36 -6.07 10.59
C LYS A 53 23.10 -7.23 9.95
N LEU A 54 23.65 -7.01 8.76
CA LEU A 54 24.47 -7.98 8.06
C LEU A 54 25.92 -7.95 8.58
N TYR A 55 26.52 -9.12 8.78
CA TYR A 55 27.94 -9.26 9.06
C TYR A 55 28.67 -9.66 7.77
N TYR A 56 29.72 -8.92 7.43
CA TYR A 56 30.56 -9.14 6.24
C TYR A 56 29.80 -9.41 4.91
N PRO A 57 28.82 -8.57 4.54
CA PRO A 57 28.06 -8.79 3.31
C PRO A 57 28.92 -8.57 2.06
N ASN A 58 28.78 -9.47 1.08
CA ASN A 58 29.48 -9.43 -0.19
C ASN A 58 28.52 -9.69 -1.36
N TRP A 59 28.71 -8.95 -2.45
CA TRP A 59 27.97 -9.15 -3.69
C TRP A 59 28.71 -10.08 -4.64
N TYR A 60 27.96 -10.99 -5.26
CA TYR A 60 28.44 -11.94 -6.25
C TYR A 60 27.67 -11.75 -7.56
N PHE A 61 28.33 -11.98 -8.69
CA PHE A 61 27.74 -12.11 -10.01
C PHE A 61 28.16 -13.46 -10.60
N GLU A 62 27.17 -14.27 -10.97
CA GLU A 62 27.37 -15.65 -11.46
C GLU A 62 28.28 -16.46 -10.53
N GLY A 63 28.04 -16.35 -9.21
CA GLY A 63 28.79 -17.04 -8.16
C GLY A 63 30.21 -16.51 -7.89
N ARG A 64 30.66 -15.43 -8.56
CA ARG A 64 31.97 -14.82 -8.35
C ARG A 64 31.86 -13.47 -7.64
N LEU A 65 32.79 -13.17 -6.74
CA LEU A 65 32.80 -11.88 -6.04
C LEU A 65 32.80 -10.73 -7.05
N LEU A 66 31.86 -9.80 -6.90
CA LEU A 66 31.68 -8.70 -7.84
C LEU A 66 32.77 -7.66 -7.65
N THR A 67 33.66 -7.55 -8.64
CA THR A 67 34.82 -6.64 -8.64
C THR A 67 34.82 -5.68 -9.83
N ASP A 68 33.72 -5.61 -10.58
CA ASP A 68 33.62 -4.73 -11.76
C ASP A 68 33.75 -3.26 -11.32
N PRO A 69 34.72 -2.50 -11.86
CA PRO A 69 34.95 -1.10 -11.48
C PRO A 69 33.81 -0.15 -11.89
N ARG A 70 32.90 -0.57 -12.79
CA ARG A 70 31.68 0.17 -13.14
C ARG A 70 30.61 0.08 -12.05
N CYS A 71 30.77 -0.86 -11.11
CA CYS A 71 29.86 -1.09 -10.01
C CYS A 71 30.41 -0.48 -8.71
N ARG A 72 29.60 0.37 -8.08
CA ARG A 72 29.82 0.85 -6.72
C ARG A 72 29.09 -0.07 -5.76
N VAL A 73 29.85 -0.73 -4.90
CA VAL A 73 29.35 -1.68 -3.92
C VAL A 73 29.51 -1.10 -2.52
N THR A 74 28.43 -1.10 -1.74
CA THR A 74 28.44 -0.88 -0.30
C THR A 74 27.97 -2.14 0.42
N GLN A 75 27.90 -2.11 1.75
CA GLN A 75 27.48 -3.27 2.55
C GLN A 75 26.10 -3.83 2.14
N ILE A 76 25.18 -2.98 1.71
CA ILE A 76 23.80 -3.39 1.38
C ILE A 76 23.35 -2.95 -0.01
N ASN A 77 24.10 -2.06 -0.68
CA ASN A 77 23.73 -1.52 -1.98
C ASN A 77 24.74 -1.93 -3.05
N LEU A 78 24.25 -2.27 -4.22
CA LEU A 78 25.00 -2.46 -5.44
C LEU A 78 24.46 -1.52 -6.51
N VAL A 79 25.33 -0.70 -7.09
CA VAL A 79 24.97 0.25 -8.14
C VAL A 79 25.95 0.13 -9.31
N CYS A 80 25.53 -0.38 -10.47
CA CYS A 80 26.34 -0.45 -11.68
C CYS A 80 25.92 0.60 -12.70
N HIS A 81 26.85 1.47 -13.10
CA HIS A 81 26.59 2.52 -14.08
C HIS A 81 26.76 1.99 -15.51
N SER A 82 25.73 2.19 -16.35
CA SER A 82 25.70 1.81 -17.76
C SER A 82 25.88 0.31 -18.00
N VAL A 83 24.87 -0.48 -17.64
CA VAL A 83 24.87 -1.94 -17.84
C VAL A 83 24.71 -2.32 -19.31
N SER A 84 25.43 -3.34 -19.73
CA SER A 84 25.42 -3.94 -21.07
C SER A 84 24.77 -5.31 -21.02
N ARG A 85 24.54 -5.93 -22.19
CA ARG A 85 23.99 -7.30 -22.24
C ARG A 85 24.87 -8.37 -21.61
N HIS A 86 26.16 -8.09 -21.40
CA HIS A 86 27.07 -8.99 -20.70
C HIS A 86 26.95 -8.89 -19.18
N ASP A 87 26.23 -7.87 -18.68
CA ASP A 87 25.93 -7.68 -17.27
C ASP A 87 24.57 -8.32 -16.88
N ALA A 88 23.98 -9.08 -17.81
CA ALA A 88 22.81 -9.92 -17.53
C ALA A 88 23.27 -11.23 -16.88
N GLY A 89 22.58 -11.64 -15.83
CA GLY A 89 22.90 -12.83 -15.05
C GLY A 89 22.48 -12.73 -13.60
N LEU A 90 22.84 -13.75 -12.81
CA LEU A 90 22.48 -13.86 -11.41
C LEU A 90 23.40 -13.01 -10.52
N TYR A 91 22.82 -12.10 -9.75
CA TYR A 91 23.47 -11.35 -8.68
C TYR A 91 23.02 -11.87 -7.32
N GLU A 92 23.94 -12.01 -6.37
CA GLU A 92 23.64 -12.54 -5.04
C GLU A 92 24.31 -11.68 -3.96
N LEU A 93 23.57 -11.33 -2.91
CA LEU A 93 24.12 -10.75 -1.70
C LEU A 93 24.23 -11.86 -0.65
N VAL A 94 25.44 -12.10 -0.15
CA VAL A 94 25.72 -13.17 0.83
C VAL A 94 26.36 -12.53 2.06
N ALA A 95 25.84 -12.85 3.24
CA ALA A 95 26.39 -12.42 4.53
C ALA A 95 26.85 -13.61 5.35
N THR A 96 27.55 -13.36 6.45
CA THR A 96 27.93 -14.39 7.43
C THR A 96 27.13 -14.21 8.71
N ASP A 97 26.85 -15.32 9.39
CA ASP A 97 26.26 -15.29 10.74
C ASP A 97 27.34 -15.16 11.82
N ARG A 98 26.94 -15.22 13.09
CA ARG A 98 27.86 -15.15 14.23
C ARG A 98 28.82 -16.35 14.34
N ASN A 99 28.53 -17.44 13.62
CA ASN A 99 29.31 -18.66 13.56
C ASN A 99 30.12 -18.77 12.25
N ASP A 100 30.26 -17.67 11.51
CA ASP A 100 30.95 -17.56 10.22
C ASP A 100 30.34 -18.45 9.11
N ARG A 101 29.06 -18.83 9.27
CA ARG A 101 28.33 -19.55 8.22
C ARG A 101 27.78 -18.55 7.23
N ARG A 102 28.06 -18.78 5.95
CA ARG A 102 27.53 -17.97 4.85
C ARG A 102 26.07 -18.30 4.63
N TYR A 103 25.23 -17.27 4.52
CA TYR A 103 23.83 -17.40 4.13
C TYR A 103 23.48 -16.38 3.04
N LEU A 104 22.58 -16.78 2.15
CA LEU A 104 22.07 -15.91 1.10
C LEU A 104 21.14 -14.87 1.74
N VAL A 105 21.39 -13.59 1.47
CA VAL A 105 20.55 -12.47 1.93
C VAL A 105 19.49 -12.17 0.88
N MET A 106 19.91 -12.09 -0.39
CA MET A 106 19.00 -11.94 -1.53
C MET A 106 19.69 -12.39 -2.82
N SER A 107 18.89 -12.66 -3.85
CA SER A 107 19.38 -12.91 -5.21
C SER A 107 18.53 -12.17 -6.25
N ALA A 108 19.13 -11.81 -7.38
CA ALA A 108 18.44 -11.13 -8.47
C ALA A 108 18.96 -11.61 -9.81
N ASN A 109 18.09 -12.15 -10.66
CA ASN A 109 18.38 -12.49 -12.03
C ASN A 109 18.16 -11.26 -12.93
N VAL A 110 19.24 -10.69 -13.45
CA VAL A 110 19.21 -9.45 -14.23
C VAL A 110 19.18 -9.79 -15.71
N HIS A 111 18.21 -9.22 -16.42
CA HIS A 111 18.05 -9.29 -17.86
C HIS A 111 18.32 -7.91 -18.46
N VAL A 112 19.26 -7.82 -19.41
CA VAL A 112 19.55 -6.57 -20.11
C VAL A 112 19.17 -6.71 -21.59
N THR A 113 18.25 -5.87 -22.06
CA THR A 113 17.76 -5.90 -23.45
C THR A 113 18.10 -4.60 -24.20
N ARG A 114 18.24 -4.68 -25.53
CA ARG A 114 18.41 -3.49 -26.39
C ARG A 114 17.08 -2.81 -26.70
N ASP A 115 16.01 -3.60 -26.78
CA ASP A 115 14.68 -3.17 -27.18
C ASP A 115 13.64 -3.71 -26.19
N VAL A 116 12.58 -2.95 -25.96
CA VAL A 116 11.40 -3.45 -25.22
C VAL A 116 10.84 -4.62 -26.04
N PRO A 117 10.67 -5.83 -25.47
CA PRO A 117 10.17 -6.96 -26.25
C PRO A 117 8.76 -6.63 -26.75
N GLU A 118 8.61 -6.53 -28.08
CA GLU A 118 7.31 -6.40 -28.73
C GLU A 118 6.42 -7.61 -28.37
N PRO A 119 5.14 -7.39 -28.02
CA PRO A 119 4.21 -8.50 -27.84
C PRO A 119 4.04 -9.23 -29.18
N ARG A 120 4.15 -10.57 -29.16
CA ARG A 120 3.91 -11.41 -30.34
C ARG A 120 2.54 -11.08 -30.95
N ALA A 121 2.55 -10.62 -32.19
CA ALA A 121 1.39 -10.19 -32.95
C ALA A 121 0.42 -11.36 -33.22
N TYR A 122 -0.88 -11.11 -32.98
CA TYR A 122 -1.93 -11.72 -33.78
C TYR A 122 -1.85 -11.09 -35.18
N GLU A 123 -1.88 -11.91 -36.24
CA GLU A 123 -1.79 -11.46 -37.63
C GLU A 123 -2.90 -10.45 -37.99
N PRO A 124 -2.57 -9.27 -38.55
CA PRO A 124 -3.55 -8.33 -39.04
C PRO A 124 -3.86 -8.60 -40.51
N VAL A 125 -5.15 -8.57 -40.86
CA VAL A 125 -5.60 -8.48 -42.26
C VAL A 125 -5.21 -7.10 -42.81
N SER A 126 -4.72 -7.13 -44.04
CA SER A 126 -3.82 -6.17 -44.67
C SER A 126 -4.52 -4.97 -45.37
N ARG A 127 -3.78 -3.85 -45.40
CA ARG A 127 -3.82 -2.70 -46.35
C ARG A 127 -5.09 -1.82 -46.30
N PHE A 128 -5.04 -0.52 -46.03
CA PHE A 128 -4.07 0.52 -46.41
C PHE A 128 -3.73 1.43 -45.22
N VAL A 129 -2.45 1.78 -45.05
CA VAL A 129 -2.04 2.88 -44.16
C VAL A 129 -2.31 4.18 -44.91
N GLU A 130 -3.42 4.83 -44.59
CA GLU A 130 -3.55 6.27 -44.84
C GLU A 130 -2.61 7.01 -43.89
N GLU A 131 -2.00 8.05 -44.44
CA GLU A 131 -1.05 8.94 -43.80
C GLU A 131 -1.58 9.38 -42.42
N VAL A 132 -0.72 9.27 -41.40
CA VAL A 132 -1.03 9.68 -40.03
C VAL A 132 -1.53 11.11 -40.06
N GLU A 133 -2.84 11.32 -39.92
CA GLU A 133 -3.34 12.63 -39.53
C GLU A 133 -2.64 12.98 -38.21
N ARG A 134 -1.81 14.03 -38.25
CA ARG A 134 -1.35 14.66 -37.02
C ARG A 134 -2.58 15.20 -36.30
N MET A 135 -3.08 14.41 -35.37
CA MET A 135 -4.08 14.83 -34.39
C MET A 135 -3.40 15.27 -33.09
N PRO A 136 -4.03 16.20 -32.35
CA PRO A 136 -3.37 17.41 -31.88
C PRO A 136 -2.57 17.19 -30.60
N ALA A 137 -1.63 18.10 -30.36
CA ALA A 137 -1.02 18.29 -29.05
C ALA A 137 -2.11 18.60 -28.00
N ARG A 138 -2.65 17.60 -27.30
CA ARG A 138 -3.53 17.86 -26.15
C ARG A 138 -3.64 16.81 -25.05
N ASP A 139 -2.96 15.66 -25.11
CA ASP A 139 -2.95 14.75 -23.95
C ASP A 139 -1.76 15.06 -23.04
N ARG A 140 -1.95 15.97 -22.09
CA ARG A 140 -1.03 16.16 -20.96
C ARG A 140 -1.19 14.96 -20.01
N TYR A 141 -0.37 13.93 -20.21
CA TYR A 141 -0.15 12.93 -19.17
C TYR A 141 0.71 13.56 -18.06
N TYR A 142 0.34 13.28 -16.81
CA TYR A 142 1.06 13.75 -15.62
C TYR A 142 2.07 12.69 -15.18
N ASP A 143 3.23 13.11 -14.66
CA ASP A 143 4.28 12.20 -14.17
C ASP A 143 4.18 11.91 -12.65
N ASP A 144 3.29 12.59 -11.93
CA ASP A 144 3.08 12.47 -10.46
C ASP A 144 1.71 11.82 -10.14
N CYS A 145 1.49 10.61 -10.67
CA CYS A 145 0.23 9.88 -10.53
C CYS A 145 0.26 8.89 -9.36
N PHE A 146 -0.81 8.84 -8.56
CA PHE A 146 -1.06 7.72 -7.65
C PHE A 146 -1.84 6.62 -8.39
N CYS A 147 -1.09 5.72 -9.03
CA CYS A 147 -1.66 4.51 -9.64
C CYS A 147 -1.34 3.25 -8.82
N SER A 148 -1.39 3.36 -7.49
CA SER A 148 -1.09 2.27 -6.54
C SER A 148 0.27 1.59 -6.76
N GLY A 149 1.23 2.28 -7.39
CA GLY A 149 2.53 1.72 -7.78
C GLY A 149 2.52 0.81 -9.01
N ILE A 150 1.40 0.74 -9.74
CA ILE A 150 1.21 -0.15 -10.90
C ILE A 150 1.68 0.48 -12.21
N THR A 151 1.51 1.79 -12.39
CA THR A 151 1.90 2.52 -13.59
C THR A 151 2.24 3.97 -13.24
N GLY A 152 3.09 4.63 -14.02
CA GLY A 152 3.29 6.08 -13.93
C GLY A 152 2.36 6.87 -14.85
N ARG A 153 1.52 6.19 -15.65
CA ARG A 153 0.71 6.82 -16.70
C ARG A 153 -0.72 7.06 -16.22
N CYS A 154 -1.07 8.33 -16.04
CA CYS A 154 -2.44 8.74 -15.77
C CYS A 154 -2.82 10.02 -16.51
N ARG A 155 -4.12 10.25 -16.61
CA ARG A 155 -4.76 11.49 -17.03
C ARG A 155 -5.76 11.94 -15.97
N MET A 156 -6.33 13.13 -16.10
CA MET A 156 -7.48 13.51 -15.28
C MET A 156 -8.73 12.77 -15.76
N ALA A 157 -9.59 12.34 -14.85
CA ALA A 157 -10.83 11.66 -15.20
C ALA A 157 -11.80 12.65 -15.88
N GLU A 158 -11.99 12.53 -17.20
CA GLU A 158 -12.76 13.49 -18.00
C GLU A 158 -14.28 13.30 -17.89
N ASP A 159 -14.71 12.09 -17.54
CA ASP A 159 -16.12 11.66 -17.50
C ASP A 159 -16.66 11.51 -16.07
N LEU A 160 -16.00 12.16 -15.11
CA LEU A 160 -16.45 12.20 -13.73
C LEU A 160 -16.93 13.60 -13.32
N TYR A 161 -18.04 13.61 -12.60
CA TYR A 161 -18.71 14.78 -12.06
C TYR A 161 -18.62 14.76 -10.54
N ARG A 162 -18.64 15.94 -9.94
CA ARG A 162 -18.73 16.09 -8.49
C ARG A 162 -20.06 15.49 -8.03
N SER A 163 -20.01 14.73 -6.97
CA SER A 163 -21.17 14.20 -6.25
C SER A 163 -20.94 14.40 -4.76
N VAL A 164 -22.01 14.48 -3.99
CA VAL A 164 -21.94 14.67 -2.54
C VAL A 164 -22.69 13.54 -1.85
N HIS A 165 -21.97 12.79 -1.03
CA HIS A 165 -22.57 11.71 -0.26
C HIS A 165 -22.76 12.14 1.19
N ASN A 166 -24.01 12.08 1.67
CA ASN A 166 -24.38 12.47 3.02
C ASN A 166 -24.64 11.24 3.90
N PHE A 167 -24.15 11.28 5.12
CA PHE A 167 -24.34 10.24 6.12
C PHE A 167 -24.89 10.84 7.42
N ASN A 168 -25.88 10.18 8.01
CA ASN A 168 -26.50 10.61 9.27
C ASN A 168 -25.64 10.15 10.45
N LEU A 169 -24.90 11.07 11.07
CA LEU A 169 -24.01 10.77 12.19
C LEU A 169 -24.72 10.27 13.44
N SER A 170 -26.02 10.53 13.60
CA SER A 170 -26.80 9.94 14.70
C SER A 170 -27.08 8.44 14.51
N SER A 171 -26.84 7.90 13.31
CA SER A 171 -26.91 6.46 13.01
C SER A 171 -25.55 5.76 13.07
N ALA A 172 -24.47 6.52 13.33
CA ALA A 172 -23.13 5.97 13.47
C ALA A 172 -23.01 5.12 14.74
N GLU A 173 -22.16 4.10 14.71
CA GLU A 173 -21.95 3.19 15.84
C GLU A 173 -21.10 3.88 16.93
N PRO A 174 -21.59 4.03 18.17
CA PRO A 174 -20.79 4.54 19.27
C PRO A 174 -19.69 3.52 19.65
N THR A 175 -18.46 3.98 19.77
CA THR A 175 -17.34 3.13 20.18
C THR A 175 -16.30 3.92 20.98
N GLU A 176 -15.32 3.23 21.55
CA GLU A 176 -14.19 3.83 22.26
C GLU A 176 -12.89 3.46 21.55
N ARG A 177 -12.02 4.45 21.34
CA ARG A 177 -10.74 4.24 20.68
C ARG A 177 -9.65 5.08 21.33
N VAL A 178 -8.43 4.58 21.28
CA VAL A 178 -7.24 5.35 21.64
C VAL A 178 -6.84 6.22 20.45
N PHE A 179 -6.81 7.54 20.66
CA PHE A 179 -6.49 8.54 19.63
C PHE A 179 -5.06 9.12 19.76
N SER A 180 -4.32 8.73 20.81
CA SER A 180 -2.97 9.22 21.11
C SER A 180 -2.01 8.06 21.39
N THR A 181 -0.76 8.18 20.97
CA THR A 181 0.30 7.22 21.32
C THR A 181 0.82 7.43 22.75
N THR A 182 0.71 8.65 23.28
CA THR A 182 1.20 9.02 24.63
C THR A 182 0.15 8.82 25.73
N ASP A 183 -1.12 8.71 25.35
CA ASP A 183 -2.25 8.62 26.27
C ASP A 183 -3.13 7.45 25.83
N SER A 184 -3.06 6.37 26.60
CA SER A 184 -3.80 5.13 26.36
C SER A 184 -5.26 5.20 26.81
N THR A 185 -5.76 6.36 27.25
CA THR A 185 -7.16 6.51 27.61
C THR A 185 -8.05 6.39 26.36
N PRO A 186 -9.00 5.44 26.35
CA PRO A 186 -9.99 5.35 25.30
C PRO A 186 -10.90 6.59 25.33
N GLU A 187 -11.10 7.22 24.18
CA GLU A 187 -12.05 8.31 24.02
C GLU A 187 -13.27 7.84 23.24
N ARG A 188 -14.43 8.38 23.63
CA ARG A 188 -15.69 8.12 22.94
C ARG A 188 -15.64 8.72 21.54
N CYS A 189 -16.08 7.94 20.57
CA CYS A 189 -16.19 8.35 19.19
C CYS A 189 -17.38 7.66 18.54
N VAL A 190 -17.70 8.10 17.34
CA VAL A 190 -18.58 7.39 16.43
C VAL A 190 -17.76 6.74 15.32
N ALA A 191 -18.10 5.51 14.98
CA ALA A 191 -17.53 4.75 13.89
C ALA A 191 -18.52 4.66 12.72
N ILE A 192 -18.01 4.92 11.52
CA ILE A 192 -18.76 4.86 10.28
C ILE A 192 -18.07 3.84 9.38
N PRO A 193 -18.73 2.72 9.06
CA PRO A 193 -18.17 1.71 8.18
C PRO A 193 -17.83 2.29 6.80
N GLY A 194 -16.63 2.00 6.31
CA GLY A 194 -16.19 2.41 4.98
C GLY A 194 -17.08 1.86 3.86
N SER A 195 -17.82 0.77 4.11
CA SER A 195 -18.81 0.20 3.20
C SER A 195 -19.94 1.17 2.84
N VAL A 196 -20.21 2.19 3.66
CA VAL A 196 -21.14 3.30 3.34
C VAL A 196 -20.75 3.99 2.02
N TRP A 197 -19.45 4.00 1.70
CA TRP A 197 -18.90 4.56 0.46
C TRP A 197 -18.26 3.48 -0.43
N GLY A 198 -18.69 2.23 -0.31
CA GLY A 198 -18.16 1.12 -1.11
C GLY A 198 -16.76 0.64 -0.72
N GLY A 199 -16.21 1.12 0.40
CA GLY A 199 -14.90 0.71 0.92
C GLY A 199 -13.71 1.31 0.15
N ASN A 200 -13.95 2.31 -0.70
CA ASN A 200 -12.94 2.99 -1.48
C ASN A 200 -13.31 4.48 -1.63
N LEU A 201 -12.39 5.36 -1.22
CA LEU A 201 -12.56 6.81 -1.21
C LEU A 201 -11.59 7.54 -2.14
N VAL A 202 -10.92 6.87 -3.09
CA VAL A 202 -9.97 7.55 -4.00
C VAL A 202 -10.63 8.68 -4.81
N THR A 203 -11.93 8.56 -5.11
CA THR A 203 -12.71 9.60 -5.80
C THR A 203 -13.01 10.83 -4.95
N SER A 204 -12.70 10.79 -3.65
CA SER A 204 -12.79 11.96 -2.77
C SER A 204 -11.60 12.91 -2.91
N TYR A 205 -10.50 12.49 -3.56
CA TYR A 205 -9.26 13.26 -3.62
C TYR A 205 -9.47 14.65 -4.22
N GLY A 206 -9.02 15.67 -3.50
CA GLY A 206 -9.18 17.08 -3.83
C GLY A 206 -10.55 17.69 -3.45
N GLY A 207 -11.52 16.89 -3.04
CA GLY A 207 -12.79 17.31 -2.46
C GLY A 207 -12.69 17.63 -0.96
N TYR A 208 -13.81 17.70 -0.26
CA TYR A 208 -13.87 18.00 1.17
C TYR A 208 -14.75 17.04 1.97
N LEU A 209 -14.36 16.82 3.22
CA LEU A 209 -15.15 16.16 4.26
C LEU A 209 -15.70 17.22 5.21
N ARG A 210 -17.01 17.29 5.37
CA ARG A 210 -17.70 18.32 6.17
C ARG A 210 -18.57 17.70 7.25
N PHE A 211 -18.45 18.19 8.48
CA PHE A 211 -19.28 17.72 9.59
C PHE A 211 -19.31 18.71 10.76
N PRO A 212 -20.34 18.64 11.62
CA PRO A 212 -20.41 19.41 12.85
C PRO A 212 -19.38 18.91 13.88
N VAL A 213 -18.50 19.77 14.36
CA VAL A 213 -17.47 19.43 15.35
C VAL A 213 -18.07 19.21 16.74
N THR A 214 -17.57 18.19 17.43
CA THR A 214 -17.97 17.86 18.80
C THR A 214 -17.15 18.65 19.83
N ASN A 215 -17.69 18.80 21.04
CA ASN A 215 -16.97 19.49 22.13
C ASN A 215 -15.67 18.77 22.49
N GLU A 216 -15.66 17.44 22.38
CA GLU A 216 -14.50 16.58 22.63
C GLU A 216 -13.30 16.95 21.74
N CYS A 217 -13.54 17.33 20.48
CA CYS A 217 -12.49 17.82 19.58
C CYS A 217 -11.91 19.18 20.02
N TYR A 218 -12.71 20.04 20.66
CA TYR A 218 -12.26 21.35 21.13
C TYR A 218 -11.49 21.28 22.44
N VAL A 219 -11.90 20.39 23.36
CA VAL A 219 -11.29 20.23 24.69
C VAL A 219 -9.84 19.79 24.57
N GLU A 220 -9.55 18.83 23.68
CA GLU A 220 -8.19 18.31 23.50
C GLU A 220 -7.79 18.31 22.02
N ARG A 221 -7.34 19.46 21.51
CA ARG A 221 -6.96 19.65 20.10
C ARG A 221 -5.67 18.92 19.71
N LYS A 222 -4.87 18.42 20.66
CA LYS A 222 -3.64 17.66 20.36
C LYS A 222 -3.93 16.24 19.91
N LYS A 223 -5.17 15.77 20.05
CA LYS A 223 -5.64 14.47 19.55
C LYS A 223 -6.43 14.67 18.24
N PRO A 224 -6.42 13.70 17.32
CA PRO A 224 -7.15 13.82 16.06
C PRO A 224 -8.67 13.93 16.31
N CYS A 225 -9.33 14.81 15.56
CA CYS A 225 -10.78 14.94 15.58
C CYS A 225 -11.45 13.91 14.65
N VAL A 226 -10.80 13.59 13.54
CA VAL A 226 -11.25 12.57 12.57
C VAL A 226 -10.10 11.62 12.28
N ILE A 227 -10.40 10.33 12.17
CA ILE A 227 -9.45 9.31 11.71
C ILE A 227 -10.04 8.57 10.52
N LEU A 228 -9.24 8.42 9.46
CA LEU A 228 -9.48 7.47 8.38
C LEU A 228 -8.57 6.27 8.62
N ALA A 229 -9.16 5.08 8.81
CA ALA A 229 -8.42 3.84 9.03
C ALA A 229 -8.69 2.86 7.89
N ASP A 230 -7.63 2.30 7.31
CA ASP A 230 -7.72 1.30 6.26
C ASP A 230 -7.82 -0.13 6.85
N LYS A 231 -8.07 -1.10 5.98
CA LYS A 231 -8.21 -2.52 6.36
C LYS A 231 -6.90 -3.19 6.78
N ARG A 232 -5.75 -2.55 6.51
CA ARG A 232 -4.39 -3.07 6.76
C ARG A 232 -3.79 -2.52 8.05
N GLY A 233 -4.55 -1.70 8.79
CA GLY A 233 -4.12 -1.12 10.06
C GLY A 233 -3.44 0.24 9.94
N LEU A 234 -3.34 0.80 8.73
CA LEU A 234 -2.84 2.16 8.50
C LEU A 234 -3.94 3.17 8.81
N ALA A 235 -3.59 4.22 9.55
CA ALA A 235 -4.54 5.27 9.91
C ALA A 235 -3.94 6.67 9.76
N ILE A 236 -4.76 7.61 9.28
CA ILE A 236 -4.41 9.02 9.20
C ILE A 236 -5.44 9.85 9.96
N GLY A 237 -4.97 10.88 10.66
CA GLY A 237 -5.77 11.74 11.51
C GLY A 237 -5.77 13.19 11.05
N HIS A 238 -6.93 13.84 11.13
CA HIS A 238 -7.04 15.30 11.02
C HIS A 238 -7.16 15.92 12.41
N PHE A 239 -6.36 16.95 12.66
CA PHE A 239 -6.27 17.63 13.95
C PHE A 239 -6.89 19.02 13.82
N LEU A 240 -7.68 19.41 14.83
CA LEU A 240 -8.36 20.69 14.79
C LEU A 240 -7.35 21.84 14.90
N SER A 241 -7.36 22.75 13.92
CA SER A 241 -6.51 23.95 13.95
C SER A 241 -6.78 24.76 15.23
N PRO A 242 -5.76 25.32 15.91
CA PRO A 242 -5.96 26.20 17.07
C PRO A 242 -6.84 27.44 16.80
N ARG A 243 -6.97 27.84 15.53
CA ARG A 243 -7.77 28.99 15.12
C ARG A 243 -9.21 28.66 14.74
N HIS A 244 -9.56 27.38 14.65
CA HIS A 244 -10.92 26.97 14.30
C HIS A 244 -11.87 27.18 15.50
N ASP A 245 -12.98 27.87 15.25
CA ASP A 245 -14.00 28.27 16.24
C ASP A 245 -15.44 28.10 15.72
N THR A 246 -15.63 27.59 14.50
CA THR A 246 -16.96 27.39 13.89
C THR A 246 -17.51 26.01 14.19
N ARG A 247 -18.84 25.87 14.37
CA ARG A 247 -19.46 24.56 14.66
C ARG A 247 -19.27 23.51 13.56
N GLU A 248 -19.00 23.92 12.33
CA GLU A 248 -18.73 23.04 11.19
C GLU A 248 -17.25 23.04 10.84
N LEU A 249 -16.70 21.85 10.55
CA LEU A 249 -15.36 21.67 10.00
C LEU A 249 -15.46 21.20 8.56
N SER A 250 -14.63 21.78 7.69
CA SER A 250 -14.44 21.37 6.30
C SER A 250 -12.98 20.99 6.09
N VAL A 251 -12.70 19.69 6.04
CA VAL A 251 -11.35 19.13 5.88
C VAL A 251 -11.10 18.88 4.39
N HIS A 252 -9.99 19.37 3.86
CA HIS A 252 -9.59 19.10 2.48
C HIS A 252 -9.07 17.66 2.34
N MET A 253 -9.55 16.94 1.32
CA MET A 253 -9.13 15.57 1.03
C MET A 253 -7.84 15.57 0.21
N LYS A 254 -6.78 16.13 0.81
CA LYS A 254 -5.39 16.11 0.32
C LYS A 254 -4.45 15.80 1.46
N GLU A 255 -3.37 15.11 1.15
CA GLU A 255 -2.35 14.64 2.09
C GLU A 255 -1.86 15.71 3.07
N SER A 256 -1.70 16.96 2.59
CA SER A 256 -1.31 18.12 3.41
C SER A 256 -2.24 18.45 4.60
N SER A 257 -3.49 17.97 4.58
CA SER A 257 -4.47 18.19 5.66
C SER A 257 -4.46 17.09 6.72
N TRP A 258 -3.68 16.03 6.55
CA TRP A 258 -3.72 14.83 7.40
C TRP A 258 -2.34 14.48 7.95
N ARG A 259 -2.31 13.68 9.03
CA ARG A 259 -1.09 13.20 9.67
C ARG A 259 -1.16 11.70 9.86
N LEU A 260 -0.03 11.02 9.74
CA LEU A 260 0.06 9.59 10.00
C LEU A 260 -0.16 9.32 11.49
N LEU A 261 -0.92 8.27 11.80
CA LEU A 261 -1.11 7.78 13.17
C LEU A 261 -0.35 6.47 13.29
N ASN A 262 0.71 6.45 14.10
CA ASN A 262 1.51 5.24 14.34
C ASN A 262 0.64 4.21 15.10
N ALA A 263 0.42 3.03 14.53
CA ALA A 263 -0.33 1.97 15.19
C ALA A 263 0.49 1.23 16.29
N THR A 264 1.82 1.32 16.27
CA THR A 264 2.72 0.75 17.28
C THR A 264 4.13 1.31 17.08
N GLU A 265 4.67 2.06 18.05
CA GLU A 265 6.11 2.33 18.13
C GLU A 265 6.82 1.09 18.70
N VAL A 266 7.56 0.37 17.86
CA VAL A 266 8.61 -0.53 18.32
C VAL A 266 9.86 0.33 18.54
N SER A 267 10.25 0.41 19.82
CA SER A 267 11.59 0.76 20.30
C SER A 267 12.02 2.23 20.14
N GLY A 268 11.75 2.98 21.20
CA GLY A 268 12.71 3.86 21.87
C GLY A 268 13.58 4.76 20.99
N THR A 269 13.15 6.01 20.83
CA THR A 269 14.02 7.16 21.09
C THR A 269 13.14 8.40 21.22
N GLU A 270 13.22 9.03 22.40
CA GLU A 270 12.62 10.33 22.65
C GLU A 270 13.20 11.35 21.66
N SER A 271 12.36 12.02 20.85
CA SER A 271 12.49 13.45 20.56
C SER A 271 11.35 13.97 19.67
N ASN A 272 10.83 15.14 20.06
CA ASN A 272 9.94 16.06 19.35
C ASN A 272 8.42 15.80 19.31
N THR A 273 7.77 16.41 20.30
CA THR A 273 6.34 16.70 20.49
C THR A 273 5.69 17.59 19.40
N TYR A 274 6.19 17.58 18.16
CA TYR A 274 5.65 18.29 16.99
C TYR A 274 5.90 17.53 15.65
N GLY A 275 6.13 16.21 15.68
CA GLY A 275 6.78 15.48 14.58
C GLY A 275 6.08 14.23 14.05
N ALA A 276 4.74 14.21 13.92
CA ALA A 276 4.13 13.18 13.05
C ALA A 276 4.57 13.46 11.60
N PRO A 277 5.14 12.49 10.85
CA PRO A 277 5.52 12.71 9.46
C PRO A 277 4.33 13.25 8.67
N GLN A 278 4.56 14.28 7.83
CA GLN A 278 3.54 14.68 6.87
C GLN A 278 3.20 13.47 5.99
N VAL A 279 1.90 13.21 5.81
CA VAL A 279 1.44 12.13 4.94
C VAL A 279 1.80 12.51 3.52
N ASP A 280 2.46 11.63 2.78
CA ASP A 280 2.69 11.82 1.35
C ASP A 280 1.46 11.40 0.53
N LYS A 281 1.39 11.80 -0.75
CA LYS A 281 0.27 11.47 -1.63
C LYS A 281 0.02 9.97 -1.69
N PHE A 282 1.09 9.17 -1.73
CA PHE A 282 1.00 7.71 -1.81
C PHE A 282 0.33 7.09 -0.59
N THR A 283 0.77 7.45 0.62
CA THR A 283 0.22 6.97 1.88
C THR A 283 -1.24 7.42 2.02
N PHE A 284 -1.53 8.69 1.73
CA PHE A 284 -2.89 9.24 1.79
C PHE A 284 -3.84 8.45 0.89
N MET A 285 -3.50 8.32 -0.38
CA MET A 285 -4.34 7.63 -1.35
C MET A 285 -4.43 6.12 -1.11
N SER A 286 -3.37 5.51 -0.57
CA SER A 286 -3.37 4.10 -0.15
C SER A 286 -4.39 3.84 0.96
N VAL A 287 -4.48 4.73 1.96
CA VAL A 287 -5.54 4.64 3.00
C VAL A 287 -6.93 4.77 2.37
N LEU A 288 -7.13 5.74 1.48
CA LEU A 288 -8.43 5.97 0.83
C LEU A 288 -8.88 4.75 0.00
N SER A 289 -7.96 4.07 -0.69
CA SER A 289 -8.27 2.93 -1.55
C SER A 289 -8.82 1.70 -0.82
N HIS A 290 -8.55 1.57 0.48
CA HIS A 290 -8.95 0.41 1.29
C HIS A 290 -9.58 0.85 2.61
N ILE A 291 -10.41 1.89 2.59
CA ILE A 291 -11.01 2.41 3.82
C ILE A 291 -11.81 1.32 4.54
N HIS A 292 -11.55 1.17 5.83
CA HIS A 292 -12.27 0.26 6.71
C HIS A 292 -13.29 1.02 7.54
N MET A 293 -12.83 2.08 8.22
CA MET A 293 -13.63 2.84 9.17
C MET A 293 -13.24 4.32 9.15
N VAL A 294 -14.25 5.18 9.27
CA VAL A 294 -14.08 6.60 9.57
C VAL A 294 -14.52 6.82 11.01
N TYR A 295 -13.64 7.39 11.83
CA TYR A 295 -13.93 7.72 13.22
C TYR A 295 -14.03 9.22 13.40
N ILE A 296 -15.05 9.68 14.11
CA ILE A 296 -15.16 11.08 14.53
C ILE A 296 -15.27 11.10 16.04
N ARG A 297 -14.37 11.82 16.70
CA ARG A 297 -14.31 11.90 18.16
C ARG A 297 -15.55 12.60 18.71
N GLY A 298 -16.10 12.11 19.83
CA GLY A 298 -17.35 12.56 20.43
C GLY A 298 -18.58 11.75 19.99
N GLN A 299 -19.78 12.28 20.27
CA GLN A 299 -21.06 11.60 20.01
C GLN A 299 -22.11 12.55 19.43
N TYR A 300 -23.03 12.00 18.63
CA TYR A 300 -24.14 12.74 18.04
C TYR A 300 -25.49 12.18 18.53
N ARG A 301 -26.27 13.00 19.22
CA ARG A 301 -27.53 12.58 19.87
C ARG A 301 -28.81 13.07 19.16
N SER A 302 -28.70 14.03 18.23
CA SER A 302 -29.85 14.65 17.57
C SER A 302 -29.78 14.53 16.06
N HIS A 303 -30.85 14.02 15.45
CA HIS A 303 -30.94 13.78 14.01
C HIS A 303 -30.97 15.04 13.14
N LYS A 304 -31.34 16.20 13.70
CA LYS A 304 -31.64 17.39 12.87
C LYS A 304 -30.41 18.12 12.33
N ASP A 305 -29.25 18.00 12.98
CA ASP A 305 -28.04 18.76 12.63
C ASP A 305 -26.75 17.93 12.69
N SER A 306 -26.84 16.60 12.49
CA SER A 306 -25.70 15.68 12.60
C SER A 306 -25.44 14.98 11.26
N VAL A 307 -25.13 15.74 10.21
CA VAL A 307 -24.82 15.20 8.88
C VAL A 307 -23.32 15.28 8.62
N LEU A 308 -22.73 14.17 8.20
CA LEU A 308 -21.41 14.11 7.56
C LEU A 308 -21.63 14.19 6.06
N SER A 309 -20.93 15.10 5.40
CA SER A 309 -20.99 15.28 3.95
C SER A 309 -19.60 15.06 3.36
N MET A 310 -19.51 14.27 2.29
CA MET A 310 -18.24 13.97 1.62
C MET A 310 -18.37 14.25 0.13
N ASP A 311 -17.48 15.10 -0.39
CA ASP A 311 -17.34 15.30 -1.83
C ASP A 311 -16.69 14.04 -2.44
N LEU A 312 -17.33 13.47 -3.46
CA LEU A 312 -16.87 12.34 -4.25
C LEU A 312 -16.93 12.69 -5.74
N ALA A 313 -16.44 11.78 -6.57
CA ALA A 313 -16.60 11.81 -8.02
C ALA A 313 -17.46 10.63 -8.50
N SER A 314 -18.37 10.89 -9.42
CA SER A 314 -19.36 9.95 -9.96
C SER A 314 -19.46 10.08 -11.47
N ALA A 315 -19.84 9.01 -12.17
CA ALA A 315 -20.14 9.07 -13.61
C ALA A 315 -21.46 9.78 -13.92
N TYR A 316 -22.30 10.03 -12.89
CA TYR A 316 -23.58 10.71 -13.03
C TYR A 316 -23.43 12.21 -12.79
N ASP A 317 -23.91 13.02 -13.73
CA ASP A 317 -23.92 14.48 -13.59
C ASP A 317 -25.11 14.93 -12.74
N GLU A 318 -24.83 15.34 -11.51
CA GLU A 318 -25.80 15.94 -10.57
C GLU A 318 -25.88 17.47 -10.73
N GLY A 319 -25.25 18.06 -11.74
CA GLY A 319 -25.19 19.51 -11.97
C GLY A 319 -24.15 20.24 -11.10
N LEU A 320 -23.27 19.50 -10.42
CA LEU A 320 -22.21 20.04 -9.54
C LEU A 320 -20.89 20.31 -10.29
N GLY A 321 -20.86 20.03 -11.59
CA GLY A 321 -19.71 20.25 -12.47
C GLY A 321 -18.73 19.08 -12.50
N LYS A 322 -17.81 19.12 -13.47
CA LYS A 322 -16.79 18.07 -13.66
C LYS A 322 -15.72 18.09 -12.57
N VAL A 323 -15.16 16.93 -12.27
CA VAL A 323 -13.99 16.81 -11.38
C VAL A 323 -12.71 17.11 -12.15
N ASN A 324 -11.75 17.75 -11.49
CA ASN A 324 -10.42 18.07 -12.05
C ASN A 324 -9.28 17.73 -11.08
N THR A 325 -9.56 16.89 -10.10
CA THR A 325 -8.60 16.44 -9.08
C THR A 325 -8.42 14.93 -9.05
N VAL A 326 -9.36 14.15 -9.60
CA VAL A 326 -9.30 12.69 -9.63
C VAL A 326 -8.61 12.24 -10.90
N GLU A 327 -7.52 11.52 -10.73
CA GLU A 327 -6.77 10.91 -11.83
C GLU A 327 -7.36 9.56 -12.24
N GLU A 328 -7.19 9.22 -13.51
CA GLU A 328 -7.53 7.95 -14.13
C GLU A 328 -6.25 7.34 -14.70
N CYS A 329 -5.85 6.20 -14.14
CA CYS A 329 -4.65 5.47 -14.47
C CYS A 329 -4.89 4.46 -15.58
N LEU A 330 -3.85 4.28 -16.41
CA LEU A 330 -3.85 3.29 -17.48
C LEU A 330 -3.37 1.95 -16.90
N CYS A 331 -4.30 1.17 -16.33
CA CYS A 331 -3.97 -0.02 -15.56
C CYS A 331 -3.43 -1.18 -16.42
N HIS A 332 -2.39 -1.83 -15.91
CA HIS A 332 -1.91 -3.10 -16.45
C HIS A 332 -2.93 -4.22 -16.24
N ARG A 333 -2.85 -5.26 -17.08
CA ARG A 333 -3.75 -6.42 -17.04
C ARG A 333 -3.84 -7.01 -15.64
N GLY A 334 -5.06 -7.32 -15.20
CA GLY A 334 -5.32 -7.89 -13.87
C GLY A 334 -5.57 -6.84 -12.78
N TYR A 335 -5.33 -5.57 -13.06
CA TYR A 335 -5.66 -4.44 -12.17
C TYR A 335 -6.82 -3.63 -12.74
N ALA A 336 -7.62 -3.06 -11.86
CA ALA A 336 -8.79 -2.25 -12.20
C ALA A 336 -8.98 -1.12 -11.16
N GLY A 337 -9.90 -0.20 -11.46
CA GLY A 337 -10.12 1.01 -10.66
C GLY A 337 -9.40 2.22 -11.24
N LEU A 338 -9.76 3.42 -10.77
CA LEU A 338 -9.20 4.67 -11.29
C LEU A 338 -7.71 4.81 -10.96
N SER A 339 -7.27 4.22 -9.85
CA SER A 339 -5.88 4.23 -9.37
C SER A 339 -5.25 2.83 -9.42
N CYS A 340 -5.80 1.90 -10.21
CA CYS A 340 -5.37 0.49 -10.26
C CYS A 340 -5.35 -0.22 -8.90
N GLU A 341 -6.22 0.23 -8.00
CA GLU A 341 -6.20 -0.11 -6.58
C GLU A 341 -6.88 -1.46 -6.27
N ARG A 342 -7.63 -2.02 -7.21
CA ARG A 342 -8.32 -3.31 -7.07
C ARG A 342 -7.90 -4.30 -8.15
N CYS A 343 -8.14 -5.58 -7.90
CA CYS A 343 -7.96 -6.60 -8.93
C CYS A 343 -9.14 -6.63 -9.89
N GLU A 344 -8.84 -6.86 -11.17
CA GLU A 344 -9.83 -7.09 -12.21
C GLU A 344 -10.59 -8.41 -11.96
N LYS A 345 -11.79 -8.54 -12.55
CA LYS A 345 -12.55 -9.78 -12.49
C LYS A 345 -11.71 -10.95 -13.02
N GLY A 346 -11.64 -12.03 -12.25
CA GLY A 346 -10.81 -13.20 -12.57
C GLY A 346 -9.39 -13.14 -12.02
N TYR A 347 -9.05 -12.08 -11.29
CA TYR A 347 -7.80 -11.90 -10.55
C TYR A 347 -8.08 -11.77 -9.04
N ALA A 348 -7.12 -12.18 -8.23
CA ALA A 348 -7.15 -12.03 -6.79
C ALA A 348 -5.81 -11.45 -6.31
N ARG A 349 -5.87 -10.63 -5.26
CA ARG A 349 -4.69 -10.02 -4.66
C ARG A 349 -3.94 -11.10 -3.89
N ASN A 350 -2.68 -11.30 -4.22
CA ASN A 350 -1.78 -12.18 -3.51
C ASN A 350 -0.83 -11.33 -2.65
N ASP A 351 -1.10 -11.29 -1.35
CA ASP A 351 -0.34 -10.53 -0.36
C ASP A 351 0.96 -11.24 0.07
N GLU A 352 1.17 -12.50 -0.36
CA GLU A 352 2.41 -13.27 -0.15
C GLU A 352 3.52 -12.89 -1.17
N THR A 353 3.46 -11.70 -1.77
CA THR A 353 4.35 -11.27 -2.88
C THR A 353 5.25 -10.08 -2.49
N ILE A 354 6.18 -9.70 -3.38
CA ILE A 354 7.23 -8.67 -3.19
C ILE A 354 6.68 -7.28 -2.82
N SER A 355 5.41 -7.00 -3.09
CA SER A 355 4.79 -5.71 -2.75
C SER A 355 4.06 -5.77 -1.41
N THR A 356 4.28 -4.80 -0.53
CA THR A 356 3.49 -4.59 0.70
C THR A 356 1.99 -4.39 0.44
N ASN A 357 1.61 -4.08 -0.80
CA ASN A 357 0.23 -3.95 -1.24
C ASN A 357 -0.30 -5.22 -1.94
N GLY A 358 0.51 -6.27 -2.11
CA GLY A 358 0.18 -7.47 -2.87
C GLY A 358 0.08 -7.23 -4.39
N VAL A 359 0.11 -8.32 -5.16
CA VAL A 359 0.03 -8.31 -6.63
C VAL A 359 -1.25 -9.02 -7.08
N CYS A 360 -1.93 -8.49 -8.10
CA CYS A 360 -3.10 -9.15 -8.67
C CYS A 360 -2.64 -10.27 -9.60
N ILE A 361 -2.94 -11.51 -9.23
CA ILE A 361 -2.66 -12.71 -10.04
C ILE A 361 -3.96 -13.36 -10.48
N SER A 362 -3.96 -14.06 -11.62
CA SER A 362 -5.19 -14.71 -12.08
C SER A 362 -5.60 -15.81 -11.10
N LEU A 363 -6.90 -16.06 -10.97
CA LEU A 363 -7.40 -17.15 -10.12
C LEU A 363 -6.79 -18.52 -10.50
N SER A 364 -6.48 -18.71 -11.79
CA SER A 364 -5.81 -19.92 -12.28
C SER A 364 -4.38 -20.07 -11.76
N GLU A 365 -3.63 -18.97 -11.64
CA GLU A 365 -2.28 -18.94 -11.11
C GLU A 365 -2.27 -19.05 -9.60
N LEU A 366 -3.20 -18.36 -8.93
CA LEU A 366 -3.39 -18.49 -7.49
C LEU A 366 -3.70 -19.94 -7.11
N TRP A 367 -4.62 -20.58 -7.83
CA TRP A 367 -4.95 -21.99 -7.62
C TRP A 367 -3.74 -22.91 -7.82
N ARG A 368 -2.97 -22.71 -8.88
CA ARG A 368 -1.71 -23.45 -9.11
C ARG A 368 -0.67 -23.20 -8.01
N SER A 369 -0.63 -22.00 -7.42
CA SER A 369 0.25 -21.68 -6.30
C SER A 369 -0.17 -22.42 -5.03
N ILE A 370 -1.45 -22.39 -4.69
CA ILE A 370 -2.02 -23.08 -3.52
C ILE A 370 -1.81 -24.59 -3.64
N LYS A 371 -2.08 -25.18 -4.81
CA LYS A 371 -1.83 -26.61 -5.06
C LYS A 371 -0.38 -27.01 -4.79
N ARG A 372 0.59 -26.22 -5.28
CA ARG A 372 2.01 -26.44 -5.00
C ARG A 372 2.35 -26.29 -3.52
N LYS A 373 1.80 -25.27 -2.85
CA LYS A 373 2.06 -24.98 -1.42
C LYS A 373 1.56 -26.08 -0.50
N TYR A 374 0.38 -26.65 -0.78
CA TYR A 374 -0.25 -27.67 0.06
C TYR A 374 -0.14 -29.09 -0.50
N ASN A 375 0.62 -29.28 -1.60
CA ASN A 375 0.82 -30.55 -2.27
C ASN A 375 -0.51 -31.29 -2.58
N VAL A 376 -1.48 -30.53 -3.10
CA VAL A 376 -2.82 -31.02 -3.46
C VAL A 376 -2.86 -31.21 -4.97
N ASP A 377 -2.94 -32.46 -5.41
CA ASP A 377 -2.96 -32.86 -6.83
C ASP A 377 -4.17 -32.32 -7.61
#